data_AF-A0A956GGS2-F1
#
_entry.id   AF-A0A956GGS2-F1
#
_cell.length_a   1.000
_cell.length_b   1.000
_cell.length_c   1.000
_cell.angle_alpha   90.00
_cell.angle_beta   90.00
_cell.angle_gamma   90.00
#
_symmetry.space_group_name_H-M   'P 1'
#
loop_
_entity.id
_entity.type
_entity.pdbx_description
1 polymer ?
#
loop_
_entity_poly.entity_id
_entity_poly.type
_entity_poly.pdbx_seq_one_letter_code
_entity_poly.pdbx_strand_id
1 'polypeptide(L)'
;MPSLITIVGGGDAPFELLAAASLAVISRADAAFYEPGVRPALLSRLGRADILEAAAGEGMLPPMVIDAAAAGNHVAWLVKGDAVTPRGGGSFGSGDLAAARNAARERGVMLEVLPGCSGGRVGPPRPLEGKRVAVTRPPHQAGETCTQLARLGAEPVCLPTVEIVFEKDLSPLEGSLSEAPELLVVTSANAVTALERALSGIGRDARLFASTTVCAIGPGTARALERIGLRADVVASDHRAEGLLEVLPPERVAGARVLLPRAEVAREILPDTLRERGAAVDLVPVYQAKLPPEKRTRFGMQALRAGEIDAVMFTSASTVRNFAVLCGDELATLSDGLTIVAIGPVTAEACEELGLTVAVQPASFSMPALIQALVSHYARSQRADEE
;
A
#
# COMPACT_ATOMS: atom_id res chain seq x y z
N MET A 1 34.19 -31.01 -1.23
CA MET A 1 33.55 -29.85 -0.57
C MET A 1 33.96 -29.90 0.90
N PRO A 2 34.09 -28.77 1.62
CA PRO A 2 34.35 -28.84 3.05
C PRO A 2 33.24 -29.64 3.74
N SER A 3 33.60 -30.46 4.72
CA SER A 3 32.66 -31.17 5.59
C SER A 3 31.67 -30.19 6.19
N LEU A 4 30.36 -30.44 6.04
CA LEU A 4 29.31 -29.48 6.39
C LEU A 4 28.27 -30.13 7.30
N ILE A 5 28.04 -29.50 8.45
CA ILE A 5 26.86 -29.74 9.29
C ILE A 5 25.86 -28.64 9.00
N THR A 6 24.63 -29.02 8.65
CA THR A 6 23.52 -28.07 8.54
C THR A 6 22.52 -28.33 9.66
N ILE A 7 22.29 -27.31 10.49
CA ILE A 7 21.26 -27.34 11.54
C ILE A 7 19.94 -26.89 10.94
N VAL A 8 18.88 -27.67 11.13
CA VAL A 8 17.52 -27.33 10.72
C VAL A 8 16.58 -27.43 11.91
N GLY A 9 15.79 -26.37 12.14
CA GLY A 9 14.77 -26.37 13.18
C GLY A 9 13.56 -27.25 12.83
N GLY A 10 13.17 -28.12 13.74
CA GLY A 10 12.03 -29.05 13.66
C GLY A 10 10.86 -28.62 14.54
N GLY A 11 10.51 -27.33 14.52
CA GLY A 11 9.43 -26.76 15.32
C GLY A 11 8.01 -27.19 14.92
N ASP A 12 7.03 -26.60 15.59
CA ASP A 12 5.63 -27.04 15.57
C ASP A 12 4.79 -26.55 14.37
N ALA A 13 5.41 -25.90 13.37
CA ALA A 13 4.67 -25.53 12.15
C ALA A 13 4.35 -26.75 11.27
N PRO A 14 3.27 -26.69 10.47
CA PRO A 14 3.06 -27.58 9.33
C PRO A 14 4.32 -27.63 8.45
N PHE A 15 4.69 -28.83 8.03
CA PHE A 15 5.93 -29.09 7.29
C PHE A 15 5.96 -28.41 5.92
N GLU A 16 4.80 -28.13 5.34
CA GLU A 16 4.62 -27.39 4.08
C GLU A 16 5.21 -25.97 4.14
N LEU A 17 5.50 -25.47 5.35
CA LEU A 17 6.12 -24.17 5.60
C LEU A 17 7.66 -24.24 5.71
N LEU A 18 8.27 -25.42 5.55
CA LEU A 18 9.72 -25.56 5.56
C LEU A 18 10.33 -24.81 4.37
N ALA A 19 11.38 -24.02 4.63
CA ALA A 19 12.11 -23.32 3.57
C ALA A 19 12.68 -24.31 2.53
N ALA A 20 12.57 -23.95 1.25
CA ALA A 20 13.04 -24.80 0.15
C ALA A 20 14.53 -25.20 0.27
N ALA A 21 15.37 -24.31 0.83
CA ALA A 21 16.78 -24.58 1.11
C ALA A 21 16.95 -25.69 2.16
N SER A 22 16.17 -25.66 3.24
CA SER A 22 16.20 -26.65 4.31
C SER A 22 15.72 -28.03 3.81
N LEU A 23 14.67 -28.04 2.98
CA LEU A 23 14.19 -29.28 2.33
C LEU A 23 15.23 -29.89 1.38
N ALA A 24 15.92 -29.06 0.60
CA ALA A 24 16.96 -29.51 -0.32
C ALA A 24 18.16 -30.14 0.43
N VAL A 25 18.50 -29.63 1.61
CA VAL A 25 19.57 -30.19 2.45
C VAL A 25 19.13 -31.50 3.10
N ILE A 26 17.94 -31.52 3.72
CA ILE A 26 17.39 -32.73 4.36
C ILE A 26 17.30 -33.89 3.34
N SER A 27 16.82 -33.62 2.13
CA SER A 27 16.67 -34.66 1.10
C SER A 27 17.98 -35.19 0.50
N ARG A 28 19.11 -34.52 0.74
CA ARG A 28 20.43 -34.84 0.18
C ARG A 28 21.48 -35.19 1.23
N ALA A 29 21.11 -35.21 2.51
CA ALA A 29 22.01 -35.56 3.59
C ALA A 29 22.44 -37.03 3.49
N ASP A 30 23.71 -37.29 3.74
CA ASP A 30 24.29 -38.64 3.81
C ASP A 30 24.08 -39.25 5.21
N ALA A 31 24.04 -38.40 6.24
CA ALA A 31 23.73 -38.79 7.61
C ALA A 31 22.84 -37.74 8.28
N ALA A 32 21.94 -38.18 9.15
CA ALA A 32 21.00 -37.29 9.82
C ALA A 32 20.88 -37.59 11.31
N PHE A 33 20.93 -36.53 12.10
CA PHE A 33 20.78 -36.60 13.54
C PHE A 33 19.53 -35.84 13.95
N TYR A 34 18.82 -36.27 14.99
CA TYR A 34 17.66 -35.54 15.48
C TYR A 34 17.59 -35.50 17.01
N GLU A 35 17.07 -34.39 17.54
CA GLU A 35 16.76 -34.24 18.96
C GLU A 35 15.40 -34.87 19.33
N PRO A 36 15.25 -35.42 20.55
CA PRO A 36 13.96 -35.87 21.06
C PRO A 36 12.90 -34.75 20.98
N GLY A 37 11.80 -35.02 20.26
CA GLY A 37 10.72 -34.06 20.04
C GLY A 37 10.69 -33.41 18.67
N VAL A 38 11.63 -33.73 17.76
CA VAL A 38 11.49 -33.43 16.33
C VAL A 38 10.32 -34.22 15.73
N ARG A 39 9.55 -33.59 14.84
CA ARG A 39 8.38 -34.22 14.21
C ARG A 39 8.78 -35.44 13.36
N PRO A 40 8.12 -36.60 13.52
CA PRO A 40 8.38 -37.79 12.69
C PRO A 40 8.22 -37.56 11.18
N ALA A 41 7.40 -36.59 10.76
CA ALA A 41 7.19 -36.24 9.36
C ALA A 41 8.42 -35.61 8.68
N LEU A 42 9.35 -35.00 9.45
CA LEU A 42 10.63 -34.53 8.92
C LEU A 42 11.58 -35.70 8.67
N LEU A 43 11.55 -36.70 9.55
CA LEU A 43 12.40 -37.89 9.46
C LEU A 43 12.08 -38.74 8.23
N SER A 44 10.81 -38.79 7.81
CA SER A 44 10.38 -39.55 6.63
C SER A 44 10.90 -39.01 5.30
N ARG A 45 11.56 -37.83 5.28
CA ARG A 45 12.13 -37.19 4.08
C ARG A 45 13.64 -37.39 3.93
N LEU A 46 14.30 -37.98 4.93
CA LEU A 46 15.73 -38.28 4.96
C LEU A 46 16.05 -39.56 4.17
N GLY A 47 15.47 -39.73 2.97
CA GLY A 47 15.27 -41.02 2.31
C GLY A 47 16.49 -41.91 2.04
N ARG A 48 17.72 -41.43 2.25
CA ARG A 48 18.98 -42.20 2.12
C ARG A 48 19.94 -42.06 3.30
N ALA A 49 19.61 -41.23 4.29
CA ALA A 49 20.51 -40.92 5.39
C ALA A 49 20.40 -41.98 6.51
N ASP A 50 21.52 -42.29 7.15
CA ASP A 50 21.48 -42.98 8.44
C ASP A 50 20.89 -42.03 9.49
N ILE A 51 19.73 -42.38 10.06
CA ILE A 51 19.00 -41.56 11.04
C ILE A 51 19.36 -42.02 12.45
N LEU A 52 20.03 -41.16 13.20
CA LEU A 52 20.44 -41.42 14.58
C LEU A 52 19.84 -40.39 15.53
N GLU A 53 19.31 -40.86 16.65
CA GLU A 53 18.90 -39.95 17.73
C GLU A 53 20.16 -39.39 18.40
N ALA A 54 20.24 -38.06 18.52
CA ALA A 54 21.32 -37.38 19.23
C ALA A 54 20.73 -36.25 20.06
N ALA A 55 20.78 -36.41 21.38
CA ALA A 55 20.47 -35.33 22.31
C ALA A 55 21.69 -34.43 22.49
N ALA A 56 21.52 -33.12 22.29
CA ALA A 56 22.50 -32.15 22.76
C ALA A 56 22.43 -32.03 24.29
N GLY A 57 23.59 -31.93 24.95
CA GLY A 57 23.65 -31.23 26.23
C GLY A 57 23.50 -29.75 25.97
N GLU A 58 22.84 -29.01 26.88
CA GLU A 58 22.52 -27.57 26.73
C GLU A 58 23.63 -26.80 25.99
N GLY A 59 23.31 -26.30 24.78
CA GLY A 59 24.20 -25.43 24.00
C GLY A 59 25.39 -26.09 23.28
N MET A 60 25.53 -27.42 23.26
CA MET A 60 26.67 -28.10 22.63
C MET A 60 26.30 -28.96 21.41
N LEU A 61 27.16 -28.96 20.39
CA LEU A 61 27.11 -29.93 19.30
C LEU A 61 27.47 -31.34 19.82
N PRO A 62 26.62 -32.36 19.60
CA PRO A 62 26.98 -33.72 19.96
C PRO A 62 28.23 -34.18 19.18
N PRO A 63 29.25 -34.78 19.84
CA PRO A 63 30.49 -35.20 19.18
C PRO A 63 30.27 -36.11 17.97
N MET A 64 29.26 -36.99 18.03
CA MET A 64 28.90 -37.89 16.92
C MET A 64 28.46 -37.15 15.64
N VAL A 65 27.83 -35.98 15.77
CA VAL A 65 27.41 -35.15 14.62
C VAL A 65 28.65 -34.56 13.93
N ILE A 66 29.63 -34.14 14.74
CA ILE A 66 30.90 -33.59 14.25
C ILE A 66 31.73 -34.68 13.60
N ASP A 67 31.82 -35.85 14.21
CA ASP A 67 32.59 -36.99 13.69
C ASP A 67 32.02 -37.49 12.36
N ALA A 68 30.69 -37.56 12.24
CA ALA A 68 30.04 -37.93 10.99
C ALA A 68 30.36 -36.94 9.85
N ALA A 69 30.37 -35.63 10.13
CA ALA A 69 30.75 -34.63 9.14
C ALA A 69 32.25 -34.68 8.81
N ALA A 70 33.11 -34.85 9.81
CA ALA A 70 34.56 -34.98 9.63
C ALA A 70 34.95 -36.21 8.79
N ALA A 71 34.12 -37.25 8.79
CA ALA A 71 34.26 -38.42 7.91
C ALA A 71 33.89 -38.15 6.43
N GLY A 72 33.45 -36.92 6.11
CA GLY A 72 33.16 -36.47 4.74
C GLY A 72 31.68 -36.50 4.35
N ASN A 73 30.78 -36.82 5.30
CA ASN A 73 29.34 -36.85 5.05
C ASN A 73 28.73 -35.44 5.02
N HIS A 74 27.71 -35.24 4.18
CA HIS A 74 26.78 -34.12 4.35
C HIS A 74 25.82 -34.43 5.49
N VAL A 75 25.97 -33.72 6.61
CA VAL A 75 25.21 -34.01 7.83
C VAL A 75 24.07 -33.01 8.01
N ALA A 76 22.83 -33.52 8.14
CA ALA A 76 21.69 -32.74 8.60
C ALA A 76 21.43 -33.01 10.08
N TRP A 77 21.44 -31.98 10.92
CA TRP A 77 21.07 -32.10 12.33
C TRP A 77 19.77 -31.36 12.60
N LEU A 78 18.74 -32.11 12.97
CA LEU A 78 17.39 -31.63 13.22
C LEU A 78 17.22 -31.35 14.71
N VAL A 79 16.96 -30.09 15.06
CA VAL A 79 16.81 -29.66 16.46
C VAL A 79 15.35 -29.36 16.78
N LYS A 80 14.93 -29.49 18.04
CA LYS A 80 13.56 -29.19 18.45
C LYS A 80 13.30 -27.67 18.41
N GLY A 81 12.21 -27.24 17.77
CA GLY A 81 11.88 -25.80 17.70
C GLY A 81 12.64 -25.04 16.61
N ASP A 82 12.90 -23.75 16.84
CA ASP A 82 13.72 -22.92 15.96
C ASP A 82 15.21 -23.09 16.25
N ALA A 83 16.01 -23.23 15.19
CA ALA A 83 17.47 -23.36 15.33
C ALA A 83 18.14 -22.11 15.91
N VAL A 84 17.53 -20.92 15.74
CA VAL A 84 17.96 -19.64 16.34
C VAL A 84 16.73 -18.81 16.66
N THR A 85 16.60 -18.35 17.90
CA THR A 85 15.58 -17.33 18.26
C THR A 85 16.26 -16.05 18.78
N PRO A 86 15.75 -14.85 18.44
CA PRO A 86 16.33 -13.58 18.93
C PRO A 86 16.27 -13.42 20.46
N ARG A 87 15.43 -14.20 21.14
CA ARG A 87 15.18 -14.13 22.60
C ARG A 87 15.74 -15.32 23.39
N GLY A 88 16.56 -16.20 22.78
CA GLY A 88 17.28 -17.26 23.50
C GLY A 88 16.44 -18.46 23.97
N GLY A 89 15.36 -18.81 23.24
CA GLY A 89 14.50 -19.96 23.53
C GLY A 89 14.51 -21.09 22.49
N GLY A 90 15.53 -21.15 21.62
CA GLY A 90 15.75 -22.30 20.72
C GLY A 90 16.78 -23.28 21.31
N SER A 91 17.08 -24.41 20.65
CA SER A 91 18.13 -25.35 21.11
C SER A 91 19.53 -24.70 21.21
N PHE A 92 19.73 -23.53 20.61
CA PHE A 92 20.90 -22.66 20.81
C PHE A 92 20.48 -21.28 21.32
N GLY A 93 21.02 -20.88 22.47
CA GLY A 93 20.97 -19.49 22.93
C GLY A 93 21.84 -18.57 22.06
N SER A 94 21.73 -17.25 22.27
CA SER A 94 22.48 -16.25 21.48
C SER A 94 24.01 -16.35 21.65
N GLY A 95 24.50 -17.01 22.70
CA GLY A 95 25.93 -17.30 22.93
C GLY A 95 26.40 -18.69 22.47
N ASP A 96 25.49 -19.66 22.33
CA ASP A 96 25.85 -21.08 22.17
C ASP A 96 26.24 -21.43 20.73
N LEU A 97 25.65 -20.74 19.75
CA LEU A 97 25.96 -20.98 18.34
C LEU A 97 27.40 -20.59 17.98
N ALA A 98 27.96 -19.57 18.64
CA ALA A 98 29.35 -19.17 18.45
C ALA A 98 30.31 -20.25 18.96
N ALA A 99 30.02 -20.84 20.12
CA ALA A 99 30.79 -21.95 20.68
C ALA A 99 30.70 -23.20 19.78
N ALA A 100 29.50 -23.55 19.30
CA ALA A 100 29.27 -24.64 18.36
C ALA A 100 30.07 -24.45 17.05
N ARG A 101 30.06 -23.26 16.47
CA ARG A 101 30.85 -22.94 15.25
C ARG A 101 32.35 -23.09 15.49
N ASN A 102 32.85 -22.68 16.65
CA ASN A 102 34.26 -22.82 16.99
C ASN A 102 34.65 -24.29 17.14
N ALA A 103 33.86 -25.10 17.86
CA ALA A 103 34.11 -26.53 18.04
C ALA A 103 34.09 -27.30 16.70
N ALA A 104 33.16 -26.98 15.80
CA ALA A 104 33.14 -27.56 14.45
C ALA A 104 34.39 -27.17 13.64
N ARG A 105 34.79 -25.90 13.72
CA ARG A 105 35.94 -25.37 12.98
C ARG A 105 37.27 -26.00 13.42
N GLU A 106 37.45 -26.25 14.72
CA GLU A 106 38.63 -26.96 15.25
C GLU A 106 38.79 -28.37 14.66
N ARG A 107 37.68 -28.97 14.21
CA ARG A 107 37.64 -30.29 13.59
C ARG A 107 37.60 -30.23 12.05
N GLY A 108 37.81 -29.05 11.46
CA GLY A 108 37.80 -28.86 10.01
C GLY A 108 36.39 -28.91 9.39
N VAL A 109 35.34 -28.79 10.21
CA VAL A 109 33.94 -28.88 9.79
C VAL A 109 33.31 -27.49 9.78
N MET A 110 32.56 -27.18 8.72
CA MET A 110 31.73 -25.98 8.66
C MET A 110 30.36 -26.24 9.27
N LEU A 111 29.84 -25.24 9.98
CA LEU A 111 28.49 -25.27 10.54
C LEU A 111 27.64 -24.17 9.91
N GLU A 112 26.57 -24.59 9.25
CA GLU A 112 25.53 -23.74 8.69
C GLU A 112 24.23 -23.94 9.46
N VAL A 113 23.45 -22.86 9.60
CA VAL A 113 22.12 -22.93 10.20
C VAL A 113 21.11 -22.46 9.18
N LEU A 114 20.12 -23.29 8.90
CA LEU A 114 19.02 -22.95 8.02
C LEU A 114 17.72 -22.76 8.82
N PRO A 115 16.82 -21.88 8.34
CA PRO A 115 15.52 -21.69 8.98
C PRO A 115 14.74 -23.00 9.00
N GLY A 116 14.13 -23.30 10.15
CA GLY A 116 13.32 -24.49 10.37
C GLY A 116 11.83 -24.31 10.05
N CYS A 117 11.02 -25.28 10.49
CA CYS A 117 9.56 -25.14 10.56
C CYS A 117 9.15 -24.44 11.86
N SER A 118 9.18 -23.12 11.93
CA SER A 118 8.54 -22.41 13.04
C SER A 118 7.15 -21.95 12.71
N GLY A 119 6.22 -22.22 13.61
CA GLY A 119 4.90 -21.59 13.64
C GLY A 119 4.96 -20.09 13.99
N GLY A 120 6.16 -19.53 14.10
CA GLY A 120 6.43 -18.11 14.29
C GLY A 120 6.92 -17.48 12.98
N ARG A 121 6.11 -16.53 12.47
CA ARG A 121 6.34 -15.62 11.33
C ARG A 121 7.81 -15.47 10.90
N VAL A 122 8.15 -15.96 9.69
CA VAL A 122 9.43 -15.65 9.04
C VAL A 122 9.29 -14.38 8.20
N GLY A 123 9.66 -13.26 8.81
CA GLY A 123 9.75 -11.93 8.20
C GLY A 123 9.91 -10.86 9.28
N PRO A 124 10.47 -9.66 8.99
CA PRO A 124 10.39 -8.55 9.93
C PRO A 124 8.91 -8.34 10.32
N PRO A 125 8.60 -7.97 11.58
CA PRO A 125 7.23 -7.79 12.02
C PRO A 125 6.51 -6.83 11.08
N ARG A 126 5.49 -7.35 10.39
CA ARG A 126 4.64 -6.56 9.52
C ARG A 126 3.63 -5.83 10.42
N PRO A 127 3.72 -4.50 10.55
CA PRO A 127 3.04 -3.76 11.62
C PRO A 127 1.51 -3.78 11.51
N LEU A 128 0.97 -4.12 10.34
CA LEU A 128 -0.46 -4.23 10.09
C LEU A 128 -0.90 -5.67 9.80
N GLU A 129 -0.11 -6.67 10.22
CA GLU A 129 -0.43 -8.07 9.97
C GLU A 129 -1.86 -8.43 10.39
N GLY A 130 -2.62 -9.02 9.46
CA GLY A 130 -3.98 -9.49 9.69
C GLY A 130 -5.02 -8.37 9.77
N LYS A 131 -4.63 -7.11 9.58
CA LYS A 131 -5.55 -5.97 9.55
C LYS A 131 -6.17 -5.79 8.18
N ARG A 132 -7.50 -5.69 8.14
CA ARG A 132 -8.27 -5.42 6.92
C ARG A 132 -8.59 -3.94 6.85
N VAL A 133 -8.06 -3.27 5.82
CA VAL A 133 -8.11 -1.80 5.71
C VAL A 133 -8.91 -1.39 4.49
N ALA A 134 -10.06 -0.76 4.70
CA ALA A 134 -10.89 -0.24 3.62
C ALA A 134 -10.28 1.05 3.02
N VAL A 135 -10.04 1.02 1.71
CA VAL A 135 -9.51 2.15 0.93
C VAL A 135 -10.65 2.80 0.16
N THR A 136 -10.98 4.04 0.50
CA THR A 136 -12.15 4.76 -0.06
C THR A 136 -11.91 5.52 -1.35
N ARG A 137 -10.65 5.55 -1.82
CA ARG A 137 -10.25 6.28 -3.03
C ARG A 137 -10.76 5.60 -4.31
N PRO A 138 -10.89 6.35 -5.42
CA PRO A 138 -11.17 5.78 -6.72
C PRO A 138 -10.17 4.67 -7.09
N PRO A 139 -10.58 3.58 -7.78
CA PRO A 139 -9.72 2.42 -8.02
C PRO A 139 -8.39 2.75 -8.73
N HIS A 140 -8.41 3.67 -9.69
CA HIS A 140 -7.22 4.09 -10.43
C HIS A 140 -6.19 4.85 -9.57
N GLN A 141 -6.56 5.29 -8.36
CA GLN A 141 -5.69 5.96 -7.39
C GLN A 141 -5.45 5.13 -6.13
N ALA A 142 -6.06 3.94 -6.03
CA ALA A 142 -5.96 3.08 -4.86
C ALA A 142 -4.78 2.10 -4.93
N GLY A 143 -4.32 1.75 -6.14
CA GLY A 143 -3.32 0.69 -6.35
C GLY A 143 -2.01 0.86 -5.57
N GLU A 144 -1.45 2.07 -5.54
CA GLU A 144 -0.22 2.35 -4.78
C GLU A 144 -0.44 2.20 -3.27
N THR A 145 -1.52 2.79 -2.75
CA THR A 145 -1.94 2.67 -1.34
C THR A 145 -2.14 1.22 -0.94
N CYS A 146 -2.87 0.44 -1.74
CA CYS A 146 -3.09 -0.99 -1.50
C CYS A 146 -1.76 -1.76 -1.48
N THR A 147 -0.85 -1.46 -2.40
CA THR A 147 0.49 -2.07 -2.43
C THR A 147 1.29 -1.77 -1.17
N GLN A 148 1.25 -0.52 -0.70
CA GLN A 148 1.94 -0.09 0.52
C GLN A 148 1.35 -0.78 1.77
N LEU A 149 0.03 -0.85 1.90
CA LEU A 149 -0.66 -1.56 2.98
C LEU A 149 -0.33 -3.06 2.98
N ALA A 150 -0.37 -3.71 1.81
CA ALA A 150 -0.03 -5.13 1.67
C ALA A 150 1.42 -5.44 2.07
N ARG A 151 2.37 -4.55 1.73
CA ARG A 151 3.78 -4.67 2.17
C ARG A 151 3.91 -4.60 3.69
N LEU A 152 3.01 -3.88 4.36
CA LEU A 152 2.96 -3.76 5.83
C LEU A 152 2.15 -4.88 6.51
N GLY A 153 1.65 -5.87 5.75
CA GLY A 153 0.92 -7.04 6.25
C GLY A 153 -0.59 -6.87 6.34
N ALA A 154 -1.13 -5.71 5.96
CA ALA A 154 -2.57 -5.51 5.88
C ALA A 154 -3.17 -6.17 4.64
N GLU A 155 -4.44 -6.53 4.72
CA GLU A 155 -5.27 -6.86 3.55
C GLU A 155 -6.08 -5.62 3.16
N PRO A 156 -5.71 -4.92 2.06
CA PRO A 156 -6.47 -3.77 1.60
C PRO A 156 -7.79 -4.20 0.98
N VAL A 157 -8.91 -3.67 1.48
CA VAL A 157 -10.25 -3.89 0.93
C VAL A 157 -10.65 -2.69 0.10
N CYS A 158 -10.95 -2.92 -1.18
CA CYS A 158 -11.38 -1.86 -2.08
C CYS A 158 -12.84 -1.48 -1.77
N LEU A 159 -13.07 -0.26 -1.29
CA LEU A 159 -14.40 0.28 -1.02
C LEU A 159 -14.48 1.71 -1.54
N PRO A 160 -14.41 1.93 -2.87
CA PRO A 160 -14.39 3.28 -3.42
C PRO A 160 -15.67 4.01 -3.05
N THR A 161 -15.57 5.26 -2.63
CA THR A 161 -16.74 6.11 -2.31
C THR A 161 -16.94 7.20 -3.36
N VAL A 162 -16.04 7.31 -4.32
CA VAL A 162 -16.11 8.25 -5.45
C VAL A 162 -15.72 7.54 -6.74
N GLU A 163 -16.51 7.73 -7.79
CA GLU A 163 -16.19 7.39 -9.18
C GLU A 163 -16.15 8.66 -10.01
N ILE A 164 -15.09 8.81 -10.81
CA ILE A 164 -15.02 9.86 -11.82
C ILE A 164 -15.65 9.33 -13.09
N VAL A 165 -16.77 9.92 -13.49
CA VAL A 165 -17.48 9.61 -14.73
C VAL A 165 -17.25 10.76 -15.70
N PHE A 166 -16.64 10.46 -16.84
CA PHE A 166 -16.47 11.44 -17.90
C PHE A 166 -17.78 11.61 -18.67
N GLU A 167 -18.02 12.82 -19.17
CA GLU A 167 -19.13 13.05 -20.08
C GLU A 167 -18.94 12.24 -21.36
N LYS A 168 -20.03 11.62 -21.83
CA LYS A 168 -20.01 10.78 -23.04
C LYS A 168 -19.99 11.64 -24.29
N ASP A 169 -20.73 12.73 -24.26
CA ASP A 169 -20.78 13.70 -25.33
C ASP A 169 -19.78 14.82 -25.01
N LEU A 170 -18.69 14.85 -25.78
CA LEU A 170 -17.68 15.91 -25.69
C LEU A 170 -17.90 17.00 -26.76
N SER A 171 -18.97 16.94 -27.55
CA SER A 171 -19.27 17.93 -28.59
C SER A 171 -19.23 19.38 -28.10
N PRO A 172 -19.67 19.73 -26.87
CA PRO A 172 -19.51 21.09 -26.35
C PRO A 172 -18.05 21.52 -26.18
N LEU A 173 -17.18 20.61 -25.71
CA LEU A 173 -15.75 20.87 -25.59
C LEU A 173 -15.10 20.95 -26.97
N GLU A 174 -15.43 20.00 -27.85
CA GLU A 174 -14.94 19.94 -29.23
C GLU A 174 -15.31 21.21 -30.02
N GLY A 175 -16.54 21.70 -29.87
CA GLY A 175 -16.99 22.95 -30.47
C GLY A 175 -16.22 24.16 -29.95
N SER A 176 -15.90 24.18 -28.65
CA SER A 176 -15.08 25.24 -28.03
C SER A 176 -13.61 25.20 -28.48
N LEU A 177 -13.16 24.06 -29.04
CA LEU A 177 -11.82 23.83 -29.59
C LEU A 177 -11.74 24.02 -31.12
N SER A 178 -12.83 24.49 -31.77
CA SER A 178 -12.81 24.84 -33.19
C SER A 178 -11.75 25.88 -33.52
N GLU A 179 -11.60 26.87 -32.63
CA GLU A 179 -10.53 27.86 -32.62
C GLU A 179 -9.71 27.73 -31.34
N ALA A 180 -8.45 28.18 -31.38
CA ALA A 180 -7.61 28.22 -30.18
C ALA A 180 -8.16 29.27 -29.19
N PRO A 181 -8.31 28.95 -27.89
CA PRO A 181 -8.63 29.98 -26.89
C PRO A 181 -7.39 30.82 -26.59
N GLU A 182 -7.55 32.08 -26.21
CA GLU A 182 -6.42 32.87 -25.72
C GLU A 182 -5.92 32.34 -24.36
N LEU A 183 -6.83 31.79 -23.55
CA LEU A 183 -6.51 31.16 -22.26
C LEU A 183 -7.15 29.80 -22.12
N LEU A 184 -6.35 28.81 -21.72
CA LEU A 184 -6.82 27.50 -21.29
C LEU A 184 -6.58 27.36 -19.79
N VAL A 185 -7.64 27.26 -19.00
CA VAL A 185 -7.54 27.10 -17.55
C VAL A 185 -7.94 25.69 -17.15
N VAL A 186 -7.02 24.93 -16.55
CA VAL A 186 -7.26 23.53 -16.18
C VAL A 186 -7.07 23.31 -14.69
N THR A 187 -8.12 22.82 -14.04
CA THR A 187 -8.18 22.70 -12.58
C THR A 187 -8.03 21.26 -12.08
N SER A 188 -7.90 20.29 -12.98
CA SER A 188 -7.82 18.88 -12.61
C SER A 188 -7.14 18.05 -13.69
N ALA A 189 -6.37 17.04 -13.30
CA ALA A 189 -5.85 16.03 -14.22
C ALA A 189 -6.96 15.29 -14.98
N ASN A 190 -8.17 15.19 -14.41
CA ASN A 190 -9.32 14.61 -15.12
C ASN A 190 -9.76 15.51 -16.28
N ALA A 191 -9.76 16.83 -16.10
CA ALA A 191 -10.09 17.75 -17.19
C ALA A 191 -9.07 17.64 -18.34
N VAL A 192 -7.79 17.38 -18.04
CA VAL A 192 -6.77 17.08 -19.06
C VAL A 192 -7.11 15.80 -19.85
N THR A 193 -7.53 14.74 -19.16
CA THR A 193 -7.95 13.49 -19.84
C THR A 193 -9.13 13.72 -20.78
N ALA A 194 -10.11 14.56 -20.39
CA ALA A 194 -11.22 14.90 -21.27
C ALA A 194 -10.79 15.77 -22.46
N LEU A 195 -9.87 16.72 -22.22
CA LEU A 195 -9.27 17.55 -23.26
C LEU A 195 -8.54 16.72 -24.31
N GLU A 196 -7.72 15.75 -23.88
CA GLU A 196 -7.02 14.82 -24.77
C GLU A 196 -7.99 14.03 -25.67
N ARG A 197 -9.11 13.56 -25.09
CA ARG A 197 -10.16 12.85 -25.83
C ARG A 197 -10.84 13.75 -26.86
N ALA A 198 -11.21 14.97 -26.47
CA ALA A 198 -11.84 15.92 -27.38
C ALA A 198 -10.91 16.32 -28.53
N LEU A 199 -9.64 16.63 -28.26
CA LEU A 199 -8.63 16.91 -29.29
C LEU A 199 -8.52 15.75 -30.29
N SER A 200 -8.42 14.52 -29.77
CA SER A 200 -8.38 13.32 -30.60
C SER A 200 -9.65 13.15 -31.43
N GLY A 201 -10.83 13.43 -30.85
CA GLY A 201 -12.13 13.38 -31.51
C GLY A 201 -12.23 14.30 -32.73
N ILE A 202 -11.62 15.49 -32.66
CA ILE A 202 -11.57 16.46 -33.77
C ILE A 202 -10.30 16.37 -34.63
N GLY A 203 -9.45 15.36 -34.42
CA GLY A 203 -8.20 15.19 -35.18
C GLY A 203 -7.18 16.33 -34.97
N ARG A 204 -7.17 16.95 -33.80
CA ARG A 204 -6.21 17.99 -33.37
C ARG A 204 -5.31 17.46 -32.25
N ASP A 205 -4.29 18.23 -31.92
CA ASP A 205 -3.37 17.95 -30.81
C ASP A 205 -2.94 19.24 -30.11
N ALA A 206 -1.94 19.14 -29.23
CA ALA A 206 -1.39 20.26 -28.46
C ALA A 206 -0.99 21.48 -29.29
N ARG A 207 -0.70 21.34 -30.60
CA ARG A 207 -0.34 22.46 -31.48
C ARG A 207 -1.47 23.48 -31.63
N LEU A 208 -2.72 23.09 -31.36
CA LEU A 208 -3.85 24.02 -31.30
C LEU A 208 -3.59 25.16 -30.29
N PHE A 209 -2.86 24.89 -29.22
CA PHE A 209 -2.61 25.83 -28.13
C PHE A 209 -1.31 26.62 -28.26
N ALA A 210 -0.70 26.67 -29.46
CA ALA A 210 0.60 27.32 -29.65
C ALA A 210 0.63 28.81 -29.29
N SER A 211 -0.52 29.50 -29.37
CA SER A 211 -0.70 30.90 -28.98
C SER A 211 -1.54 31.06 -27.70
N THR A 212 -1.89 29.97 -27.02
CA THR A 212 -2.73 29.97 -25.83
C THR A 212 -1.87 30.09 -24.58
N THR A 213 -2.27 30.92 -23.62
CA THR A 213 -1.69 30.87 -22.27
C THR A 213 -2.33 29.72 -21.49
N VAL A 214 -1.54 28.74 -21.09
CA VAL A 214 -2.01 27.54 -20.39
C VAL A 214 -1.82 27.69 -18.89
N CYS A 215 -2.92 27.62 -18.15
CA CYS A 215 -2.97 27.76 -16.71
C CYS A 215 -3.32 26.42 -16.05
N ALA A 216 -2.57 26.03 -15.02
CA ALA A 216 -2.86 24.86 -14.21
C ALA A 216 -3.04 25.24 -12.74
N ILE A 217 -4.03 24.64 -12.07
CA ILE A 217 -4.23 24.90 -10.64
C ILE A 217 -3.08 24.33 -9.79
N GLY A 218 -2.42 23.24 -10.21
CA GLY A 218 -1.39 22.62 -9.38
C GLY A 218 -0.50 21.63 -10.12
N PRO A 219 0.55 21.12 -9.45
CA PRO A 219 1.63 20.34 -10.06
C PRO A 219 1.16 18.99 -10.59
N GLY A 220 0.09 18.42 -10.05
CA GLY A 220 -0.53 17.22 -10.61
C GLY A 220 -1.21 17.48 -11.96
N THR A 221 -1.88 18.63 -12.09
CA THR A 221 -2.52 19.07 -13.34
C THR A 221 -1.48 19.48 -14.36
N ALA A 222 -0.44 20.21 -13.96
CA ALA A 222 0.69 20.56 -14.83
C ALA A 222 1.37 19.30 -15.40
N ARG A 223 1.68 18.31 -14.55
CA ARG A 223 2.22 17.01 -15.01
C ARG A 223 1.28 16.28 -15.96
N ALA A 224 -0.03 16.37 -15.75
CA ALA A 224 -1.00 15.76 -16.65
C ALA A 224 -1.00 16.45 -18.04
N LEU A 225 -0.92 17.78 -18.08
CA LEU A 225 -0.79 18.56 -19.32
C LEU A 225 0.50 18.20 -20.07
N GLU A 226 1.63 18.07 -19.37
CA GLU A 226 2.91 17.74 -19.99
C GLU A 226 2.87 16.41 -20.74
N ARG A 227 2.14 15.40 -20.21
CA ARG A 227 1.97 14.09 -20.86
C ARG A 227 1.27 14.19 -22.22
N ILE A 228 0.44 15.20 -22.43
CA ILE A 228 -0.26 15.42 -23.70
C ILE A 228 0.45 16.47 -24.57
N GLY A 229 1.68 16.86 -24.22
CA GLY A 229 2.50 17.81 -24.97
C GLY A 229 2.23 19.28 -24.65
N LEU A 230 1.53 19.59 -23.55
CA LEU A 230 1.25 20.96 -23.13
C LEU A 230 2.02 21.33 -21.86
N ARG A 231 2.80 22.41 -21.90
CA ARG A 231 3.44 22.97 -20.71
C ARG A 231 2.55 24.08 -20.17
N ALA A 232 2.29 24.08 -18.85
CA ALA A 232 1.61 25.19 -18.21
C ALA A 232 2.54 26.40 -18.10
N ASP A 233 2.09 27.57 -18.57
CA ASP A 233 2.77 28.86 -18.40
C ASP A 233 2.61 29.38 -16.98
N VAL A 234 1.45 29.14 -16.39
CA VAL A 234 1.08 29.59 -15.04
C VAL A 234 0.62 28.40 -14.21
N VAL A 235 1.19 28.25 -13.02
CA VAL A 235 0.75 27.26 -12.03
C VAL A 235 0.44 27.98 -10.72
N ALA A 236 -0.74 27.75 -10.14
CA ALA A 236 -1.11 28.41 -8.88
C ALA A 236 -0.15 28.01 -7.75
N SER A 237 0.23 29.00 -6.94
CA SER A 237 1.20 28.86 -5.85
C SER A 237 0.71 27.96 -4.71
N ASP A 238 -0.59 27.99 -4.42
CA ASP A 238 -1.23 27.33 -3.27
C ASP A 238 -2.15 26.16 -3.66
N HIS A 239 -2.18 25.81 -4.94
CA HIS A 239 -3.05 24.78 -5.51
C HIS A 239 -4.55 25.07 -5.44
N ARG A 240 -4.94 26.36 -5.37
CA ARG A 240 -6.33 26.81 -5.33
C ARG A 240 -6.66 27.73 -6.51
N ALA A 241 -7.95 27.92 -6.74
CA ALA A 241 -8.45 28.77 -7.81
C ALA A 241 -8.10 30.24 -7.53
N GLU A 242 -8.15 30.62 -6.26
CA GLU A 242 -7.79 31.94 -5.75
C GLU A 242 -6.31 32.25 -6.00
N GLY A 243 -5.40 31.33 -5.66
CA GLY A 243 -3.99 31.52 -5.97
C GLY A 243 -3.70 31.61 -7.47
N LEU A 244 -4.49 30.96 -8.33
CA LEU A 244 -4.38 31.14 -9.78
C LEU A 244 -4.79 32.57 -10.19
N LEU A 245 -5.89 33.08 -9.64
CA LEU A 245 -6.38 34.43 -9.90
C LEU A 245 -5.41 35.52 -9.41
N GLU A 246 -4.60 35.24 -8.38
CA GLU A 246 -3.56 36.15 -7.90
C GLU A 246 -2.37 36.25 -8.86
N VAL A 247 -1.95 35.12 -9.47
CA VAL A 247 -0.79 35.09 -10.36
C VAL A 247 -1.14 35.35 -11.82
N LEU A 248 -2.42 35.26 -12.20
CA LEU A 248 -2.89 35.52 -13.56
C LEU A 248 -3.10 37.03 -13.78
N PRO A 249 -2.30 37.69 -14.62
CA PRO A 249 -2.37 39.15 -14.78
C PRO A 249 -3.72 39.60 -15.38
N PRO A 250 -4.40 40.62 -14.83
CA PRO A 250 -5.69 41.10 -15.34
C PRO A 250 -5.67 41.45 -16.84
N GLU A 251 -4.56 42.01 -17.33
CA GLU A 251 -4.36 42.35 -18.74
C GLU A 251 -4.32 41.15 -19.68
N ARG A 252 -4.03 39.95 -19.17
CA ARG A 252 -4.15 38.71 -19.94
C ARG A 252 -5.59 38.20 -19.99
N VAL A 253 -6.41 38.57 -19.01
CA VAL A 253 -7.80 38.09 -18.88
C VAL A 253 -8.77 38.98 -19.64
N ALA A 254 -8.57 40.29 -19.60
CA ALA A 254 -9.48 41.26 -20.21
C ALA A 254 -9.65 41.02 -21.73
N GLY A 255 -10.89 40.76 -22.15
CA GLY A 255 -11.26 40.53 -23.55
C GLY A 255 -10.87 39.15 -24.10
N ALA A 256 -10.23 38.29 -23.30
CA ALA A 256 -9.81 36.96 -23.74
C ALA A 256 -10.97 35.97 -23.73
N ARG A 257 -10.95 35.00 -24.67
CA ARG A 257 -11.75 33.79 -24.58
C ARG A 257 -11.02 32.77 -23.72
N VAL A 258 -11.63 32.44 -22.59
CA VAL A 258 -11.11 31.47 -21.64
C VAL A 258 -11.87 30.17 -21.79
N LEU A 259 -11.16 29.10 -22.13
CA LEU A 259 -11.71 27.74 -22.08
C LEU A 259 -11.42 27.13 -20.70
N LEU A 260 -12.49 26.73 -20.00
CA LEU A 260 -12.44 26.16 -18.65
C LEU A 260 -13.15 24.78 -18.61
N PRO A 261 -12.46 23.69 -19.01
CA PRO A 261 -12.96 22.34 -18.81
C PRO A 261 -12.90 21.98 -17.30
N ARG A 262 -14.03 21.58 -16.72
CA ARG A 262 -14.14 21.35 -15.26
C ARG A 262 -15.06 20.19 -14.89
N ALA A 263 -15.14 19.92 -13.59
CA ALA A 263 -16.19 19.07 -13.03
C ALA A 263 -17.58 19.73 -13.17
N GLU A 264 -18.62 18.93 -13.39
CA GLU A 264 -20.04 19.35 -13.40
C GLU A 264 -20.40 20.20 -12.18
N VAL A 265 -19.97 19.75 -11.00
CA VAL A 265 -20.16 20.48 -9.75
C VAL A 265 -18.79 20.95 -9.26
N ALA A 266 -18.57 22.26 -9.26
CA ALA A 266 -17.39 22.89 -8.67
C ALA A 266 -17.72 24.32 -8.22
N ARG A 267 -16.76 25.01 -7.59
CA ARG A 267 -16.95 26.39 -7.11
C ARG A 267 -17.00 27.40 -8.26
N GLU A 268 -17.84 28.43 -8.14
CA GLU A 268 -18.02 29.46 -9.18
C GLU A 268 -17.07 30.66 -9.06
N ILE A 269 -16.28 30.74 -7.98
CA ILE A 269 -15.32 31.84 -7.78
C ILE A 269 -14.39 32.06 -8.99
N LEU A 270 -13.91 30.98 -9.62
CA LEU A 270 -12.98 31.08 -10.73
C LEU A 270 -13.63 31.67 -12.00
N PRO A 271 -14.71 31.07 -12.56
CA PRO A 271 -15.35 31.65 -13.74
C PRO A 271 -15.96 33.02 -13.47
N ASP A 272 -16.51 33.27 -12.28
CA ASP A 272 -17.12 34.56 -11.98
C ASP A 272 -16.06 35.66 -11.93
N THR A 273 -14.95 35.46 -11.22
CA THR A 273 -13.88 36.45 -11.18
C THR A 273 -13.22 36.66 -12.55
N LEU A 274 -13.11 35.62 -13.39
CA LEU A 274 -12.60 35.78 -14.76
C LEU A 274 -13.56 36.64 -15.62
N ARG A 275 -14.88 36.42 -15.49
CA ARG A 275 -15.89 37.27 -16.16
C ARG A 275 -15.88 38.70 -15.64
N GLU A 276 -15.75 38.90 -14.32
CA GLU A 276 -15.61 40.22 -13.70
C GLU A 276 -14.37 40.97 -14.22
N ARG A 277 -13.28 40.25 -14.53
CA ARG A 277 -12.07 40.79 -15.17
C ARG A 277 -12.22 40.98 -16.69
N GLY A 278 -13.41 40.75 -17.25
CA GLY A 278 -13.73 41.02 -18.65
C GLY A 278 -13.45 39.89 -19.64
N ALA A 279 -13.23 38.65 -19.18
CA ALA A 279 -13.10 37.50 -20.07
C ALA A 279 -14.45 36.94 -20.53
N ALA A 280 -14.49 36.40 -21.75
CA ALA A 280 -15.54 35.50 -22.20
C ALA A 280 -15.18 34.06 -21.78
N VAL A 281 -15.91 33.50 -20.81
CA VAL A 281 -15.56 32.18 -20.23
C VAL A 281 -16.44 31.08 -20.81
N ASP A 282 -15.83 30.25 -21.66
CA ASP A 282 -16.36 28.98 -22.15
C ASP A 282 -16.22 27.92 -21.06
N LEU A 283 -17.22 27.82 -20.20
CA LEU A 283 -17.28 26.86 -19.10
C LEU A 283 -17.87 25.55 -19.60
N VAL A 284 -17.06 24.49 -19.61
CA VAL A 284 -17.48 23.19 -20.16
C VAL A 284 -17.35 22.09 -19.09
N PRO A 285 -18.46 21.55 -18.59
CA PRO A 285 -18.43 20.33 -17.78
C PRO A 285 -17.96 19.13 -18.61
N VAL A 286 -16.98 18.40 -18.10
CA VAL A 286 -16.34 17.28 -18.84
C VAL A 286 -16.22 16.00 -18.04
N TYR A 287 -16.44 16.08 -16.72
CA TYR A 287 -16.57 14.93 -15.86
C TYR A 287 -17.40 15.28 -14.63
N GLN A 288 -17.80 14.26 -13.89
CA GLN A 288 -18.51 14.39 -12.63
C GLN A 288 -18.01 13.36 -11.63
N ALA A 289 -17.94 13.76 -10.36
CA ALA A 289 -17.70 12.86 -9.25
C ALA A 289 -19.04 12.31 -8.76
N LYS A 290 -19.23 11.00 -8.87
CA LYS A 290 -20.46 10.30 -8.47
C LYS A 290 -20.17 9.26 -7.40
N LEU A 291 -21.22 8.82 -6.71
CA LEU A 291 -21.15 7.57 -5.96
C LEU A 291 -20.91 6.41 -6.94
N PRO A 292 -19.99 5.49 -6.64
CA PRO A 292 -19.79 4.32 -7.47
C PRO A 292 -21.06 3.44 -7.51
N PRO A 293 -21.33 2.75 -8.62
CA PRO A 293 -22.44 1.80 -8.70
C PRO A 293 -22.20 0.64 -7.73
N GLU A 294 -23.29 0.05 -7.25
CA GLU A 294 -23.27 -1.02 -6.25
C GLU A 294 -22.28 -2.15 -6.58
N LYS A 295 -22.16 -2.56 -7.85
CA LYS A 295 -21.21 -3.58 -8.28
C LYS A 295 -19.74 -3.29 -7.93
N ARG A 296 -19.35 -2.02 -7.79
CA ARG A 296 -17.99 -1.60 -7.41
C ARG A 296 -17.78 -1.51 -5.90
N THR A 297 -18.85 -1.37 -5.12
CA THR A 297 -18.79 -1.27 -3.65
C THR A 297 -19.20 -2.57 -2.95
N ARG A 298 -19.87 -3.49 -3.67
CA ARG A 298 -20.49 -4.71 -3.14
C ARG A 298 -19.61 -5.50 -2.18
N PHE A 299 -18.39 -5.87 -2.59
CA PHE A 299 -17.51 -6.68 -1.75
C PHE A 299 -17.00 -5.92 -0.53
N GLY A 300 -16.66 -4.65 -0.68
CA GLY A 300 -16.23 -3.81 0.44
C GLY A 300 -17.35 -3.57 1.46
N MET A 301 -18.57 -3.33 0.98
CA MET A 301 -19.75 -3.20 1.85
C MET A 301 -20.15 -4.52 2.50
N GLN A 302 -19.98 -5.65 1.82
CA GLN A 302 -20.20 -6.97 2.42
C GLN A 302 -19.21 -7.25 3.55
N ALA A 303 -17.93 -6.98 3.35
CA ALA A 303 -16.92 -7.09 4.40
C ALA A 303 -17.20 -6.12 5.56
N LEU A 304 -17.58 -4.87 5.26
CA LEU A 304 -17.96 -3.91 6.30
C LEU A 304 -19.12 -4.44 7.17
N ARG A 305 -20.20 -4.94 6.54
CA ARG A 305 -21.36 -5.51 7.24
C ARG A 305 -21.05 -6.80 7.99
N ALA A 306 -20.04 -7.55 7.56
CA ALA A 306 -19.60 -8.77 8.23
C ALA A 306 -18.70 -8.50 9.45
N GLY A 307 -18.39 -7.23 9.78
CA GLY A 307 -17.45 -6.89 10.84
C GLY A 307 -16.01 -7.28 10.51
N GLU A 308 -15.71 -7.39 9.22
CA GLU A 308 -14.47 -7.93 8.68
C GLU A 308 -13.44 -6.83 8.35
N ILE A 309 -13.75 -5.56 8.64
CA ILE A 309 -12.90 -4.41 8.39
C ILE A 309 -12.40 -3.88 9.73
N ASP A 310 -11.08 -3.68 9.89
CA ASP A 310 -10.50 -3.09 11.09
C ASP A 310 -10.40 -1.56 11.01
N ALA A 311 -10.16 -1.03 9.81
CA ALA A 311 -9.95 0.41 9.59
C ALA A 311 -10.53 0.90 8.27
N VAL A 312 -10.97 2.17 8.25
CA VAL A 312 -11.39 2.87 7.03
C VAL A 312 -10.56 4.13 6.84
N MET A 313 -9.95 4.27 5.65
CA MET A 313 -9.12 5.43 5.31
C MET A 313 -9.88 6.43 4.45
N PHE A 314 -9.95 7.68 4.91
CA PHE A 314 -10.55 8.81 4.21
C PHE A 314 -9.51 9.84 3.78
N THR A 315 -9.56 10.25 2.52
CA THR A 315 -8.63 11.24 1.97
C THR A 315 -9.27 12.56 1.55
N SER A 316 -10.57 12.71 1.80
CA SER A 316 -11.29 13.98 1.67
C SER A 316 -12.62 13.93 2.40
N ALA A 317 -13.16 15.08 2.77
CA ALA A 317 -14.50 15.20 3.35
C ALA A 317 -15.60 14.58 2.45
N SER A 318 -15.45 14.65 1.12
CA SER A 318 -16.39 14.02 0.19
C SER A 318 -16.38 12.49 0.30
N THR A 319 -15.21 11.87 0.54
CA THR A 319 -15.14 10.41 0.72
C THR A 319 -15.86 9.94 1.98
N VAL A 320 -15.87 10.78 3.03
CA VAL A 320 -16.56 10.54 4.30
C VAL A 320 -18.08 10.64 4.11
N ARG A 321 -18.55 11.74 3.54
CA ARG A 321 -19.98 11.94 3.25
C ARG A 321 -20.55 10.85 2.35
N ASN A 322 -19.81 10.46 1.31
CA ASN A 322 -20.24 9.40 0.41
C ASN A 322 -20.24 8.03 1.09
N PHE A 323 -19.30 7.75 1.99
CA PHE A 323 -19.31 6.54 2.81
C PHE A 323 -20.55 6.47 3.69
N ALA A 324 -20.93 7.58 4.33
CA ALA A 324 -22.16 7.65 5.12
C ALA A 324 -23.40 7.36 4.26
N VAL A 325 -23.46 7.89 3.03
CA VAL A 325 -24.55 7.57 2.09
C VAL A 325 -24.57 6.08 1.72
N LEU A 326 -23.40 5.45 1.53
CA LEU A 326 -23.32 4.00 1.24
C LEU A 326 -23.77 3.14 2.42
N CYS A 327 -23.51 3.59 3.65
CA CYS A 327 -23.94 2.88 4.87
C CYS A 327 -25.42 3.14 5.19
N GLY A 328 -25.96 4.30 4.82
CA GLY A 328 -27.34 4.68 5.15
C GLY A 328 -27.57 4.69 6.67
N ASP A 329 -28.73 4.18 7.09
CA ASP A 329 -29.13 4.11 8.50
C ASP A 329 -28.23 3.18 9.34
N GLU A 330 -27.45 2.31 8.69
CA GLU A 330 -26.54 1.37 9.34
C GLU A 330 -25.23 2.04 9.79
N LEU A 331 -24.97 3.32 9.44
CA LEU A 331 -23.68 3.98 9.65
C LEU A 331 -23.16 3.85 11.08
N ALA A 332 -23.98 4.15 12.09
CA ALA A 332 -23.57 4.11 13.49
C ALA A 332 -23.11 2.70 13.88
N THR A 333 -23.93 1.68 13.57
CA THR A 333 -23.65 0.26 13.86
C THR A 333 -22.42 -0.25 13.11
N LEU A 334 -22.28 0.11 11.82
CA LEU A 334 -21.15 -0.33 11.01
C LEU A 334 -19.85 0.36 11.38
N SER A 335 -19.91 1.57 11.92
CA SER A 335 -18.74 2.31 12.37
C SER A 335 -18.26 1.95 13.78
N ASP A 336 -19.06 1.21 14.53
CA ASP A 336 -18.70 0.78 15.87
C ASP A 336 -17.48 -0.16 15.83
N GLY A 337 -16.48 0.12 16.67
CA GLY A 337 -15.20 -0.58 16.68
C GLY A 337 -14.28 -0.33 15.47
N LEU A 338 -14.70 0.44 14.45
CA LEU A 338 -13.82 0.76 13.31
C LEU A 338 -12.78 1.82 13.66
N THR A 339 -11.54 1.57 13.25
CA THR A 339 -10.50 2.59 13.28
C THR A 339 -10.71 3.57 12.12
N ILE A 340 -11.26 4.75 12.42
CA ILE A 340 -11.46 5.81 11.43
C ILE A 340 -10.17 6.60 11.24
N VAL A 341 -9.69 6.66 10.00
CA VAL A 341 -8.41 7.26 9.62
C VAL A 341 -8.65 8.42 8.66
N ALA A 342 -8.39 9.65 9.10
CA ALA A 342 -8.60 10.87 8.30
C ALA A 342 -7.25 11.50 7.88
N ILE A 343 -7.13 11.90 6.61
CA ILE A 343 -5.88 12.48 6.09
C ILE A 343 -5.50 13.84 6.70
N GLY A 344 -6.47 14.59 7.23
CA GLY A 344 -6.26 15.91 7.80
C GLY A 344 -7.53 16.57 8.34
N PRO A 345 -7.42 17.80 8.90
CA PRO A 345 -8.46 18.42 9.74
C PRO A 345 -9.83 18.53 9.09
N VAL A 346 -9.90 18.97 7.83
CA VAL A 346 -11.18 19.11 7.11
C VAL A 346 -11.88 17.76 6.89
N THR A 347 -11.10 16.68 6.77
CA THR A 347 -11.66 15.33 6.65
C THR A 347 -12.11 14.80 8.01
N ALA A 348 -11.38 15.13 9.09
CA ALA A 348 -11.76 14.76 10.44
C ALA A 348 -13.02 15.48 10.91
N GLU A 349 -13.15 16.78 10.63
CA GLU A 349 -14.37 17.56 10.89
C GLU A 349 -15.59 16.92 10.20
N ALA A 350 -15.45 16.51 8.93
CA ALA A 350 -16.51 15.82 8.21
C ALA A 350 -16.85 14.43 8.78
N CYS A 351 -15.90 13.76 9.44
CA CYS A 351 -16.18 12.53 10.20
C CYS A 351 -17.02 12.85 11.44
N GLU A 352 -16.60 13.85 12.22
CA GLU A 352 -17.26 14.27 13.46
C GLU A 352 -18.70 14.76 13.22
N GLU A 353 -18.92 15.54 12.16
CA GLU A 353 -20.26 16.00 11.70
C GLU A 353 -21.24 14.83 11.48
N LEU A 354 -20.72 13.65 11.12
CA LEU A 354 -21.50 12.44 10.84
C LEU A 354 -21.48 11.44 12.01
N GLY A 355 -20.95 11.82 13.16
CA GLY A 355 -20.86 10.97 14.34
C GLY A 355 -19.74 9.93 14.31
N LEU A 356 -18.78 10.04 13.39
CA LEU A 356 -17.63 9.14 13.30
C LEU A 356 -16.49 9.68 14.17
N THR A 357 -15.97 8.85 15.08
CA THR A 357 -14.84 9.21 15.95
C THR A 357 -13.51 8.94 15.24
N VAL A 358 -12.74 9.99 14.96
CA VAL A 358 -11.44 9.87 14.28
C VAL A 358 -10.38 9.33 15.23
N ALA A 359 -9.87 8.13 14.95
CA ALA A 359 -8.84 7.47 15.74
C ALA A 359 -7.41 7.83 15.29
N VAL A 360 -7.24 8.20 14.02
CA VAL A 360 -5.94 8.48 13.41
C VAL A 360 -6.02 9.70 12.49
N GLN A 361 -5.15 10.67 12.75
CA GLN A 361 -4.88 11.79 11.84
C GLN A 361 -3.36 12.05 11.81
N PRO A 362 -2.70 12.10 10.63
CA PRO A 362 -1.28 12.37 10.54
C PRO A 362 -0.98 13.87 10.71
N ALA A 363 0.24 14.19 11.14
CA ALA A 363 0.71 15.58 11.23
C ALA A 363 0.94 16.24 9.86
N SER A 364 1.20 15.44 8.81
CA SER A 364 1.31 15.91 7.43
C SER A 364 0.27 15.22 6.55
N PHE A 365 -0.34 15.97 5.63
CA PHE A 365 -1.51 15.54 4.85
C PHE A 365 -1.12 14.77 3.59
N SER A 366 -0.30 13.73 3.74
CA SER A 366 0.19 12.89 2.64
C SER A 366 -0.17 11.42 2.87
N MET A 367 -0.27 10.65 1.77
CA MET A 367 -0.58 9.22 1.87
C MET A 367 0.47 8.43 2.68
N PRO A 368 1.79 8.63 2.49
CA PRO A 368 2.79 7.96 3.32
C PRO A 368 2.66 8.29 4.81
N ALA A 369 2.37 9.54 5.15
CA ALA A 369 2.18 9.95 6.53
C ALA A 369 0.91 9.35 7.14
N LEU A 370 -0.18 9.25 6.36
CA LEU A 370 -1.43 8.61 6.77
C LEU A 370 -1.22 7.14 7.12
N ILE A 371 -0.51 6.41 6.26
CA ILE A 371 -0.17 4.99 6.49
C ILE A 371 0.74 4.84 7.71
N GLN A 372 1.74 5.71 7.86
CA GLN A 372 2.64 5.67 9.02
C GLN A 372 1.89 5.96 10.34
N ALA A 373 0.91 6.86 10.32
CA ALA A 373 0.07 7.15 11.48
C ALA A 373 -0.79 5.94 11.85
N LEU A 374 -1.34 5.22 10.86
CA LEU A 374 -2.09 3.98 11.07
C LEU A 374 -1.21 2.88 11.69
N VAL A 375 0.01 2.69 11.17
CA VAL A 375 1.01 1.78 11.74
C VAL A 375 1.27 2.11 13.22
N SER A 376 1.48 3.39 13.52
CA SER A 376 1.77 3.85 14.88
C SER A 376 0.59 3.65 15.82
N HIS A 377 -0.64 3.74 15.32
CA HIS A 377 -1.85 3.47 16.09
C HIS A 377 -1.91 1.99 16.52
N TYR A 378 -1.84 1.06 15.57
CA TYR A 378 -1.92 -0.37 15.90
C TYR A 378 -0.73 -0.89 16.71
N ALA A 379 0.47 -0.30 16.52
CA ALA A 379 1.63 -0.63 17.35
C ALA A 379 1.46 -0.21 18.82
N ARG A 380 0.68 0.85 19.11
CA ARG A 380 0.36 1.24 20.50
C ARG A 380 -0.68 0.33 21.12
N SER A 381 -1.74 -0.03 20.37
CA SER A 381 -2.78 -0.94 20.87
C SER A 381 -2.22 -2.31 21.23
N GLN A 382 -1.34 -2.88 20.39
CA GLN A 382 -0.70 -4.17 20.67
C GLN A 382 0.14 -4.19 21.96
N ARG A 383 0.74 -3.04 22.35
CA ARG A 383 1.49 -2.94 23.61
C ARG A 383 0.57 -2.83 24.83
N ALA A 384 -0.60 -2.21 24.66
CA ALA A 384 -1.58 -2.08 25.74
C ALA A 384 -2.31 -3.41 26.03
N ASP A 385 -2.41 -4.31 25.04
CA ASP A 385 -3.01 -5.64 25.21
C ASP A 385 -2.04 -6.68 25.81
N GLU A 386 -0.73 -6.37 25.86
CA GLU A 386 0.34 -7.24 26.40
C GLU A 386 0.71 -6.91 27.87
N GLU A 387 0.22 -5.80 28.42
CA GLU A 387 0.37 -5.37 29.83
C GLU A 387 -0.87 -5.74 30.66
#